data_AF-A0A938SP12-F1
#
_entry.id   AF-A0A938SP12-F1
#
_cell.length_a   1.000
_cell.length_b   1.000
_cell.length_c   1.000
_cell.angle_alpha   90.00
_cell.angle_beta   90.00
_cell.angle_gamma   90.00
#
_symmetry.space_group_name_H-M   'P 1'
#
loop_
_entity.id
_entity.type
_entity.pdbx_description
1 polymer ?
#
loop_
_entity_poly.entity_id
_entity_poly.type
_entity_poly.pdbx_seq_one_letter_code
_entity_poly.pdbx_strand_id
1 'polypeptide(L)'
;MSTTHTPTLTAQNTSVSVSRGQRRSRWKRGRLAIRRRAAMAAVLAVAGLSLLLAAVAAFTADSRKPDQSFVYFTVQRGELPVIITERGTIASQKNADVLCEVEDVQGDGIYGTPILWLIANGSEVKSGDLVVELDASSHKERIDQQVLETERARATHIKAKIYYENRKSRNETYLAQAKLNVQLSRLAFDQYEDEEGGT
;
A
#
# COMPACT_ATOMS: atom_id res chain seq x y z
N MET A 1 36.61 -39.59 -18.69
CA MET A 1 37.74 -39.07 -19.51
C MET A 1 38.26 -40.20 -20.39
N SER A 2 38.09 -40.09 -21.71
CA SER A 2 38.81 -40.81 -22.79
C SER A 2 38.03 -40.51 -24.09
N THR A 3 38.38 -39.50 -24.90
CA THR A 3 39.48 -39.42 -25.88
C THR A 3 39.36 -40.39 -27.07
N THR A 4 38.76 -39.89 -28.16
CA THR A 4 39.21 -39.98 -29.58
C THR A 4 39.82 -41.29 -30.12
N HIS A 5 39.35 -41.73 -31.31
CA HIS A 5 40.17 -41.69 -32.55
C HIS A 5 39.36 -42.02 -33.83
N THR A 6 39.37 -41.08 -34.78
CA THR A 6 39.27 -41.28 -36.26
C THR A 6 40.61 -41.88 -36.79
N PRO A 7 40.82 -42.25 -38.08
CA PRO A 7 40.10 -41.92 -39.35
C PRO A 7 39.56 -43.21 -40.06
N THR A 8 39.36 -43.40 -41.38
CA THR A 8 39.77 -42.69 -42.62
C THR A 8 38.83 -42.96 -43.81
N LEU A 9 38.97 -42.14 -44.86
CA LEU A 9 38.38 -42.26 -46.21
C LEU A 9 38.94 -43.47 -47.01
N THR A 10 38.26 -43.86 -48.10
CA THR A 10 38.76 -43.69 -49.49
C THR A 10 37.72 -44.18 -50.51
N ALA A 11 37.42 -43.35 -51.53
CA ALA A 11 36.67 -43.74 -52.73
C ALA A 11 37.50 -43.44 -53.98
N GLN A 12 37.73 -44.45 -54.82
CA GLN A 12 38.32 -44.40 -56.17
C GLN A 12 37.59 -45.49 -56.97
N ASN A 13 36.88 -45.26 -58.09
CA ASN A 13 37.16 -44.53 -59.35
C ASN A 13 38.05 -45.31 -60.35
N THR A 14 37.83 -45.05 -61.64
CA THR A 14 38.45 -45.59 -62.87
C THR A 14 38.04 -47.03 -63.24
N SER A 15 37.58 -47.41 -64.45
CA SER A 15 37.52 -46.90 -65.85
C SER A 15 38.55 -47.50 -66.83
N VAL A 16 38.16 -47.65 -68.11
CA VAL A 16 38.96 -48.09 -69.29
C VAL A 16 39.45 -49.57 -69.23
N SER A 17 39.69 -50.38 -70.28
CA SER A 17 39.74 -50.22 -71.76
C SER A 17 39.28 -51.54 -72.44
N VAL A 18 38.51 -51.55 -73.54
CA VAL A 18 38.94 -51.60 -74.96
C VAL A 18 39.98 -52.69 -75.34
N SER A 19 39.59 -53.71 -76.12
CA SER A 19 40.00 -53.97 -77.54
C SER A 19 39.66 -55.42 -77.99
N ARG A 20 38.95 -55.61 -79.11
CA ARG A 20 39.43 -56.01 -80.47
C ARG A 20 39.83 -57.48 -80.69
N GLY A 21 39.03 -58.16 -81.54
CA GLY A 21 39.50 -59.05 -82.61
C GLY A 21 39.51 -60.56 -82.31
N GLN A 22 39.34 -61.49 -83.27
CA GLN A 22 39.15 -61.39 -84.73
C GLN A 22 38.47 -62.64 -85.34
N ARG A 23 37.64 -62.41 -86.38
CA ARG A 23 37.41 -63.19 -87.63
C ARG A 23 37.73 -64.71 -87.67
N ARG A 24 36.72 -65.53 -88.04
CA ARG A 24 36.66 -66.57 -89.13
C ARG A 24 35.38 -67.43 -88.93
N SER A 25 34.75 -68.09 -89.92
CA SER A 25 34.58 -67.83 -91.36
C SER A 25 33.40 -68.66 -91.94
N ARG A 26 32.81 -68.24 -93.08
CA ARG A 26 32.08 -69.05 -94.10
C ARG A 26 30.84 -69.91 -93.72
N TRP A 27 29.67 -69.38 -94.08
CA TRP A 27 28.62 -69.96 -94.96
C TRP A 27 28.03 -71.39 -94.77
N LYS A 28 26.70 -71.42 -94.52
CA LYS A 28 25.62 -72.37 -94.94
C LYS A 28 25.85 -73.88 -94.64
N ARG A 29 24.92 -74.65 -94.07
CA ARG A 29 23.43 -74.77 -94.19
C ARG A 29 22.87 -75.20 -92.80
N GLY A 30 21.56 -75.26 -92.46
CA GLY A 30 20.31 -75.09 -93.20
C GLY A 30 19.09 -74.87 -92.27
N ARG A 31 17.88 -74.95 -92.82
CA ARG A 31 16.61 -74.34 -92.30
C ARG A 31 15.96 -75.08 -91.10
N LEU A 32 16.48 -74.99 -89.87
CA LEU A 32 15.81 -75.58 -88.68
C LEU A 32 15.80 -74.74 -87.39
N ALA A 33 16.49 -73.59 -87.32
CA ALA A 33 16.72 -72.87 -86.06
C ALA A 33 15.57 -71.95 -85.57
N ILE A 34 14.58 -71.64 -86.41
CA ILE A 34 13.59 -70.57 -86.13
C ILE A 34 12.57 -71.00 -85.05
N ARG A 35 12.14 -72.26 -85.04
CA ARG A 35 11.15 -72.78 -84.07
C ARG A 35 11.62 -72.79 -82.61
N ARG A 36 12.93 -72.95 -82.36
CA ARG A 36 13.48 -73.01 -80.99
C ARG A 36 13.57 -71.64 -80.28
N ARG A 37 13.62 -70.53 -81.03
CA ARG A 37 13.71 -69.17 -80.44
C ARG A 37 12.35 -68.66 -79.94
N ALA A 38 11.24 -69.06 -80.58
CA ALA A 38 9.89 -68.67 -80.15
C ALA A 38 9.50 -69.25 -78.78
N ALA A 39 9.87 -70.51 -78.50
CA ALA A 39 9.55 -71.16 -77.22
C ALA A 39 10.23 -70.48 -76.02
N MET A 40 11.46 -70.00 -76.19
CA MET A 40 12.23 -69.36 -75.10
C MET A 40 11.70 -67.96 -74.75
N ALA A 41 11.13 -67.23 -75.72
CA ALA A 41 10.50 -65.94 -75.49
C ALA A 41 9.20 -66.04 -74.66
N ALA A 42 8.41 -67.10 -74.87
CA ALA A 42 7.16 -67.31 -74.13
C ALA A 42 7.40 -67.53 -72.62
N VAL A 43 8.43 -68.29 -72.25
CA VAL A 43 8.76 -68.57 -70.83
C VAL A 43 9.18 -67.29 -70.09
N LEU A 44 9.96 -66.43 -70.73
CA LEU A 44 10.37 -65.14 -70.15
C LEU A 44 9.19 -64.17 -69.94
N ALA A 45 8.20 -64.18 -70.84
CA ALA A 45 7.01 -63.35 -70.68
C ALA A 45 6.15 -63.77 -69.46
N VAL A 46 5.99 -65.08 -69.24
CA VAL A 46 5.24 -65.62 -68.09
C VAL A 46 5.97 -65.31 -66.76
N ALA A 47 7.29 -65.45 -66.73
CA ALA A 47 8.09 -65.11 -65.55
C ALA A 47 8.06 -63.60 -65.24
N GLY A 48 8.08 -62.74 -66.26
CA GLY A 48 7.93 -61.29 -66.06
C GLY A 48 6.56 -60.90 -65.50
N LEU A 49 5.49 -61.56 -65.97
CA LEU A 49 4.13 -61.29 -65.51
C LEU A 49 3.90 -61.75 -64.05
N SER A 50 4.46 -62.89 -63.65
CA SER A 50 4.37 -63.36 -62.26
C SER A 50 5.14 -62.46 -61.29
N LEU A 51 6.29 -61.92 -61.70
CA LEU A 51 7.06 -60.96 -60.90
C LEU A 51 6.31 -59.63 -60.71
N LEU A 52 5.65 -59.13 -61.76
CA LEU A 52 4.82 -57.93 -61.70
C LEU A 52 3.61 -58.09 -60.78
N LEU A 53 2.91 -59.23 -60.85
CA LEU A 53 1.79 -59.54 -59.96
C LEU A 53 2.22 -59.61 -58.49
N ALA A 54 3.36 -60.24 -58.20
CA ALA A 54 3.91 -60.28 -56.85
C ALA A 54 4.30 -58.89 -56.32
N ALA A 55 4.87 -58.03 -57.16
CA ALA A 55 5.22 -56.65 -56.78
C ALA A 55 3.99 -55.79 -56.46
N VAL A 56 2.90 -55.91 -57.24
CA VAL A 56 1.64 -55.20 -56.99
C VAL A 56 0.94 -55.70 -55.72
N ALA A 57 0.98 -57.01 -55.45
CA ALA A 57 0.46 -57.58 -54.21
C ALA A 57 1.25 -57.10 -52.97
N ALA A 58 2.57 -56.97 -53.07
CA ALA A 58 3.41 -56.44 -51.99
C ALA A 58 3.10 -54.95 -51.68
N PHE A 59 2.96 -54.12 -52.72
CA PHE A 59 2.65 -52.69 -52.56
C PHE A 59 1.25 -52.40 -52.02
N THR A 60 0.28 -53.30 -52.20
CA THR A 60 -1.09 -53.13 -51.70
C THR A 60 -1.29 -53.63 -50.26
N ALA A 61 -0.38 -54.47 -49.76
CA ALA A 61 -0.47 -55.05 -48.41
C ALA A 61 -0.10 -54.07 -47.27
N ASP A 62 0.63 -52.99 -47.54
CA ASP A 62 1.18 -52.10 -46.50
C ASP A 62 0.27 -50.90 -46.14
N SER A 63 -1.04 -51.04 -46.38
CA SER A 63 -2.05 -50.06 -45.92
C SER A 63 -2.50 -50.33 -44.48
N ARG A 64 -1.54 -50.43 -43.55
CA ARG A 64 -1.84 -50.52 -42.11
C ARG A 64 -2.20 -49.13 -41.58
N LYS A 65 -3.49 -48.91 -41.29
CA LYS A 65 -3.95 -47.70 -40.58
C LYS A 65 -3.22 -47.59 -39.23
N PRO A 66 -2.76 -46.39 -38.81
CA PRO A 66 -2.07 -46.24 -37.54
C PRO A 66 -3.04 -46.48 -36.38
N ASP A 67 -2.71 -47.47 -35.54
CA ASP A 67 -3.47 -47.79 -34.34
C ASP A 67 -3.07 -46.82 -33.21
N GLN A 68 -3.76 -45.68 -33.17
CA GLN A 68 -3.68 -44.72 -32.06
C GLN A 68 -4.97 -44.81 -31.24
N SER A 69 -4.91 -45.55 -30.14
CA SER A 69 -6.03 -45.74 -29.21
C SER A 69 -6.27 -44.49 -28.36
N PHE A 70 -7.11 -43.58 -28.87
CA PHE A 70 -7.54 -42.41 -28.10
C PHE A 70 -8.42 -42.83 -26.92
N VAL A 71 -8.00 -42.46 -25.70
CA VAL A 71 -8.79 -42.64 -24.48
C VAL A 71 -9.74 -41.44 -24.35
N TYR A 72 -11.02 -41.66 -24.62
CA TYR A 72 -12.06 -40.65 -24.49
C TYR A 72 -12.67 -40.63 -23.08
N PHE A 73 -12.83 -39.44 -22.51
CA PHE A 73 -13.60 -39.23 -21.28
C PHE A 73 -14.97 -38.63 -21.63
N THR A 74 -16.04 -39.13 -21.01
CA THR A 74 -17.39 -38.62 -21.25
C THR A 74 -17.62 -37.36 -20.40
N VAL A 75 -17.72 -36.19 -21.05
CA VAL A 75 -18.02 -34.94 -20.36
C VAL A 75 -19.44 -34.96 -19.79
N GLN A 76 -19.57 -34.60 -18.51
CA GLN A 76 -20.85 -34.45 -17.83
C GLN A 76 -21.08 -32.98 -17.50
N ARG A 77 -22.33 -32.50 -17.63
CA ARG A 77 -22.71 -31.17 -17.17
C ARG A 77 -23.08 -31.25 -15.69
N GLY A 78 -22.44 -30.40 -14.88
CA GLY A 78 -22.77 -30.21 -13.47
C GLY A 78 -22.57 -28.75 -13.11
N GLU A 79 -23.13 -28.33 -11.98
CA GLU A 79 -22.93 -26.99 -11.44
C GLU A 79 -21.55 -26.91 -10.78
N LEU A 80 -20.67 -26.04 -11.29
CA LEU A 80 -19.36 -25.77 -10.71
C LEU A 80 -19.50 -24.60 -9.72
N PRO A 81 -19.40 -24.82 -8.40
CA PRO A 81 -19.44 -23.73 -7.43
C PRO A 81 -18.16 -22.88 -7.55
N VAL A 82 -18.29 -21.66 -8.08
CA VAL A 82 -17.20 -20.70 -8.18
C VAL A 82 -17.02 -20.00 -6.83
N ILE A 83 -16.27 -20.65 -5.93
CA ILE A 83 -15.95 -20.11 -4.61
C ILE A 83 -14.69 -19.25 -4.72
N ILE A 84 -14.82 -17.95 -4.47
CA ILE A 84 -13.71 -17.00 -4.43
C ILE A 84 -13.27 -16.84 -2.97
N THR A 85 -12.15 -17.45 -2.61
CA THR A 85 -11.58 -17.36 -1.25
C THR A 85 -10.69 -16.13 -1.13
N GLU A 86 -11.26 -15.01 -0.71
CA GLU A 86 -10.49 -13.80 -0.41
C GLU A 86 -9.84 -13.88 0.98
N ARG A 87 -8.59 -13.40 1.09
CA ARG A 87 -7.88 -13.25 2.37
C ARG A 87 -7.92 -11.78 2.78
N GLY A 88 -8.80 -11.46 3.73
CA GLY A 88 -8.88 -10.15 4.36
C GLY A 88 -8.29 -10.14 5.78
N THR A 89 -7.90 -8.97 6.26
CA THR A 89 -7.56 -8.74 7.67
C THR A 89 -8.75 -8.05 8.35
N ILE A 90 -9.14 -8.53 9.53
CA ILE A 90 -10.19 -7.88 10.33
C ILE A 90 -9.56 -6.66 11.02
N ALA A 91 -10.20 -5.50 10.88
CA ALA A 91 -9.89 -4.27 11.60
C ALA A 91 -11.12 -3.80 12.39
N SER A 92 -10.92 -3.02 13.46
CA SER A 92 -12.03 -2.40 14.18
C SER A 92 -12.80 -1.45 13.26
N GLN A 93 -14.14 -1.45 13.34
CA GLN A 93 -14.98 -0.52 12.57
C GLN A 93 -14.81 0.94 13.01
N LYS A 94 -14.40 1.16 14.27
CA LYS A 94 -14.15 2.47 14.86
C LYS A 94 -12.95 2.37 15.79
N ASN A 95 -11.97 3.22 15.56
CA ASN A 95 -10.89 3.49 16.50
C ASN A 95 -11.07 4.91 17.02
N ALA A 96 -10.76 5.14 18.29
CA ALA A 96 -10.77 6.45 18.91
C ALA A 96 -9.54 6.55 19.81
N ASP A 97 -8.72 7.56 19.56
CA ASP A 97 -7.52 7.83 20.36
C ASP A 97 -7.90 8.81 21.48
N VAL A 98 -7.57 8.45 22.73
CA VAL A 98 -7.78 9.32 23.89
C VAL A 98 -6.46 10.02 24.19
N LEU A 99 -6.42 11.33 23.97
CA LEU A 99 -5.25 12.18 24.21
C LEU A 99 -5.45 13.00 25.49
N CYS A 100 -4.35 13.30 26.18
CA CYS A 100 -4.37 14.25 27.28
C CYS A 100 -4.38 15.68 26.72
N GLU A 101 -5.37 16.49 27.09
CA GLU A 101 -5.47 17.91 26.73
C GLU A 101 -4.91 18.84 27.82
N VAL A 102 -4.41 18.30 28.93
CA VAL A 102 -3.91 19.09 30.07
C VAL A 102 -2.47 19.54 29.81
N GLU A 103 -2.23 20.84 29.87
CA GLU A 103 -0.89 21.43 29.77
C GLU A 103 -0.04 21.15 31.02
N ASP A 104 1.26 21.04 30.84
CA ASP A 104 2.22 20.79 31.93
C ASP A 104 2.35 21.98 32.90
N VAL A 105 2.43 21.69 34.21
CA VAL A 105 2.59 22.71 35.24
C VAL A 105 4.07 22.97 35.48
N GLN A 106 4.59 23.99 34.79
CA GLN A 106 5.95 24.47 35.00
C GLN A 106 6.22 24.80 36.48
N GLY A 107 7.18 24.09 37.08
CA GLY A 107 7.70 24.34 38.43
C GLY A 107 7.85 23.11 39.32
N ASP A 108 7.11 22.02 39.04
CA ASP A 108 7.04 20.84 39.92
C ASP A 108 8.17 19.81 39.68
N GLY A 109 8.98 20.00 38.65
CA GLY A 109 10.09 19.10 38.29
C GLY A 109 9.66 17.75 37.66
N ILE A 110 8.36 17.49 37.60
CA ILE A 110 7.73 16.41 36.85
C ILE A 110 7.45 16.90 35.43
N TYR A 111 7.60 16.03 34.43
CA TYR A 111 7.22 16.32 33.05
C TYR A 111 5.77 15.84 32.81
N GLY A 112 4.81 16.77 32.82
CA GLY A 112 3.39 16.51 32.61
C GLY A 112 2.64 16.13 33.89
N THR A 113 1.31 16.20 33.82
CA THR A 113 0.42 15.89 34.95
C THR A 113 0.44 14.39 35.29
N PRO A 114 0.74 13.99 36.55
CA PRO A 114 0.82 12.58 36.91
C PRO A 114 -0.57 11.90 36.94
N ILE A 115 -0.59 10.62 36.61
CA ILE A 115 -1.81 9.79 36.62
C ILE A 115 -2.04 9.25 38.03
N LEU A 116 -3.20 9.58 38.63
CA LEU A 116 -3.64 9.06 39.92
C LEU A 116 -4.30 7.68 39.79
N TRP A 117 -5.12 7.51 38.74
CA TRP A 117 -5.85 6.27 38.48
C TRP A 117 -6.01 6.01 36.98
N LEU A 118 -6.00 4.72 36.62
CA LEU A 118 -6.16 4.24 35.26
C LEU A 118 -7.07 3.01 35.29
N ILE A 119 -8.00 2.92 34.35
CA ILE A 119 -8.89 1.77 34.21
C ILE A 119 -8.12 0.49 33.81
N ALA A 120 -8.63 -0.68 34.19
CA ALA A 120 -7.99 -1.95 33.85
C ALA A 120 -7.95 -2.21 32.33
N ASN A 121 -6.82 -2.73 31.84
CA ASN A 121 -6.62 -3.05 30.41
C ASN A 121 -7.69 -4.03 29.90
N GLY A 122 -8.27 -3.73 28.74
CA GLY A 122 -9.30 -4.56 28.10
C GLY A 122 -10.72 -4.42 28.69
N SER A 123 -10.96 -3.44 29.56
CA SER A 123 -12.30 -3.08 30.02
C SER A 123 -13.14 -2.48 28.88
N GLU A 124 -14.44 -2.82 28.85
CA GLU A 124 -15.41 -2.14 28.01
C GLU A 124 -15.75 -0.77 28.61
N VAL A 125 -15.61 0.30 27.82
CA VAL A 125 -15.90 1.68 28.21
C VAL A 125 -16.90 2.32 27.25
N LYS A 126 -17.72 3.23 27.76
CA LYS A 126 -18.67 4.05 26.99
C LYS A 126 -18.16 5.48 26.89
N SER A 127 -18.75 6.23 25.95
CA SER A 127 -18.46 7.67 25.83
C SER A 127 -18.90 8.40 27.10
N GLY A 128 -17.94 9.07 27.76
CA GLY A 128 -18.14 9.78 29.02
C GLY A 128 -17.72 9.01 30.27
N ASP A 129 -17.32 7.73 30.16
CA ASP A 129 -16.75 6.99 31.29
C ASP A 129 -15.34 7.51 31.64
N LEU A 130 -14.99 7.50 32.94
CA LEU A 130 -13.66 7.86 33.40
C LEU A 130 -12.66 6.76 33.02
N VAL A 131 -11.72 7.09 32.13
CA VAL A 131 -10.63 6.18 31.70
C VAL A 131 -9.34 6.43 32.48
N VAL A 132 -9.04 7.71 32.75
CA VAL A 132 -7.83 8.18 33.42
C VAL A 132 -8.21 9.29 34.41
N GLU A 133 -7.67 9.26 35.62
CA GLU A 133 -7.69 10.37 36.58
C GLU A 133 -6.29 10.97 36.68
N LEU A 134 -6.18 12.28 36.49
CA LEU A 134 -4.93 13.05 36.55
C LEU A 134 -4.92 13.90 37.82
N ASP A 135 -3.74 14.14 38.39
CA ASP A 135 -3.63 15.00 39.57
C ASP A 135 -3.92 16.47 39.24
N ALA A 136 -5.04 16.97 39.76
CA ALA A 136 -5.46 18.36 39.60
C ALA A 136 -4.97 19.29 40.74
N SER A 137 -4.16 18.81 41.69
CA SER A 137 -3.72 19.57 42.87
C SER A 137 -2.96 20.85 42.50
N SER A 138 -1.91 20.72 41.69
CA SER A 138 -1.06 21.82 41.21
C SER A 138 -1.81 22.84 40.35
N HIS A 139 -2.77 22.39 39.54
CA HIS A 139 -3.65 23.26 38.76
C HIS A 139 -4.62 24.06 39.64
N LYS A 140 -5.20 23.44 40.68
CA LYS A 140 -6.12 24.11 41.62
C LYS A 140 -5.40 25.19 42.42
N GLU A 141 -4.22 24.90 42.96
CA GLU A 141 -3.40 25.88 43.70
C GLU A 141 -3.11 27.13 42.85
N ARG A 142 -2.80 26.96 41.56
CA ARG A 142 -2.58 28.09 40.63
C ARG A 142 -3.85 28.91 40.38
N ILE A 143 -5.00 28.26 40.24
CA ILE A 143 -6.29 28.94 40.09
C ILE A 143 -6.62 29.73 41.36
N ASP A 144 -6.46 29.12 42.53
CA ASP A 144 -6.74 29.74 43.82
C ASP A 144 -5.78 30.93 44.09
N GLN A 145 -4.50 30.79 43.74
CA GLN A 145 -3.52 31.89 43.77
C GLN A 145 -3.93 33.05 42.85
N GLN A 146 -4.37 32.76 41.62
CA GLN A 146 -4.79 33.77 40.65
C GLN A 146 -6.10 34.47 41.05
N VAL A 147 -7.05 33.74 41.65
CA VAL A 147 -8.27 34.32 42.25
C VAL A 147 -7.89 35.25 43.41
N LEU A 148 -6.99 34.80 44.30
CA LEU A 148 -6.52 35.60 45.43
C LEU A 148 -5.78 36.87 44.99
N GLU A 149 -4.94 36.80 43.95
CA GLU A 149 -4.29 37.96 43.35
C GLU A 149 -5.31 38.93 42.73
N THR A 150 -6.28 38.41 41.99
CA THR A 150 -7.35 39.21 41.36
C THR A 150 -8.16 39.96 42.41
N GLU A 151 -8.56 39.29 43.50
CA GLU A 151 -9.33 39.94 44.58
C GLU A 151 -8.47 40.91 45.41
N ARG A 152 -7.16 40.67 45.59
CA ARG A 152 -6.23 41.65 46.18
C ARG A 152 -6.10 42.91 45.30
N ALA A 153 -5.98 42.74 43.98
CA ALA A 153 -5.93 43.85 43.03
C ALA A 153 -7.25 44.64 43.03
N ARG A 154 -8.39 43.95 43.03
CA ARG A 154 -9.74 44.53 43.13
C ARG A 154 -9.94 45.32 44.42
N ALA A 155 -9.58 44.74 45.57
CA ALA A 155 -9.67 45.41 46.86
C ALA A 155 -8.77 46.66 46.92
N THR A 156 -7.59 46.60 46.31
CA THR A 156 -6.67 47.74 46.20
C THR A 156 -7.25 48.85 45.33
N HIS A 157 -7.85 48.50 44.17
CA HIS A 157 -8.54 49.45 43.30
C HIS A 157 -9.72 50.13 44.02
N ILE A 158 -10.56 49.37 44.72
CA ILE A 158 -11.69 49.90 45.49
C ILE A 158 -11.20 50.87 46.59
N LYS A 159 -10.16 50.49 47.35
CA LYS A 159 -9.56 51.37 48.37
C LYS A 159 -9.01 52.66 47.75
N ALA A 160 -8.30 52.57 46.63
CA ALA A 160 -7.76 53.74 45.93
C ALA A 160 -8.87 54.68 45.43
N LYS A 161 -9.97 54.13 44.89
CA LYS A 161 -11.14 54.89 44.45
C LYS A 161 -11.83 55.61 45.62
N ILE A 162 -12.13 54.90 46.71
CA ILE A 162 -12.75 55.48 47.92
C ILE A 162 -11.85 56.57 48.52
N TYR A 163 -10.53 56.36 48.54
CA TYR A 163 -9.58 57.36 49.03
C TYR A 163 -9.55 58.62 48.13
N TYR A 164 -9.62 58.45 46.81
CA TYR A 164 -9.73 59.57 45.87
C TYR A 164 -11.03 60.37 46.06
N GLU A 165 -12.17 59.69 46.15
CA GLU A 165 -13.49 60.31 46.36
C GLU A 165 -13.54 61.09 47.69
N ASN A 166 -13.06 60.48 48.78
CA ASN A 166 -12.95 61.14 50.08
C ASN A 166 -12.00 62.36 50.04
N ARG A 167 -10.86 62.27 49.35
CA ARG A 167 -9.94 63.42 49.19
C ARG A 167 -10.60 64.56 48.41
N LYS A 168 -11.36 64.25 47.36
CA LYS A 168 -12.09 65.26 46.57
C LYS A 168 -13.10 66.01 47.46
N SER A 169 -13.97 65.27 48.16
CA SER A 169 -14.98 65.86 49.06
C SER A 169 -14.36 66.67 50.21
N ARG A 170 -13.25 66.20 50.80
CA ARG A 170 -12.51 66.96 51.82
C ARG A 170 -11.91 68.25 51.26
N ASN A 171 -11.31 68.20 50.07
CA ASN A 171 -10.75 69.40 49.42
C ASN A 171 -11.84 70.43 49.12
N GLU A 172 -13.01 70.00 48.64
CA GLU A 172 -14.18 70.86 48.42
C GLU A 172 -14.65 71.52 49.72
N THR A 173 -14.73 70.73 50.81
CA THR A 173 -15.09 71.21 52.15
C THR A 173 -14.09 72.23 52.70
N TYR A 174 -12.78 71.96 52.61
CA TYR A 174 -11.74 72.90 53.05
C TYR A 174 -11.73 74.18 52.22
N LEU A 175 -11.98 74.11 50.91
CA LEU A 175 -12.09 75.28 50.04
C LEU A 175 -13.33 76.12 50.38
N ALA A 176 -14.46 75.51 50.73
CA ALA A 176 -15.63 76.21 51.23
C ALA A 176 -15.37 76.87 52.59
N GLN A 177 -14.75 76.15 53.53
CA GLN A 177 -14.40 76.68 54.86
C GLN A 177 -13.40 77.84 54.78
N ALA A 178 -12.38 77.76 53.91
CA ALA A 178 -11.44 78.85 53.68
C ALA A 178 -12.12 80.09 53.09
N LYS A 179 -13.02 79.92 52.12
CA LYS A 179 -13.83 81.02 51.55
C LYS A 179 -14.73 81.67 52.60
N LEU A 180 -15.41 80.88 53.43
CA LEU A 180 -16.25 81.37 54.52
C LEU A 180 -15.42 82.18 55.53
N ASN A 181 -14.24 81.69 55.91
CA ASN A 181 -13.36 82.42 56.83
C ASN A 181 -12.92 83.78 56.24
N VAL A 182 -12.55 83.83 54.96
CA VAL A 182 -12.23 85.10 54.28
C VAL A 182 -13.43 86.06 54.25
N GLN A 183 -14.64 85.56 54.05
CA GLN A 183 -15.86 86.37 54.10
C GLN A 183 -16.15 86.91 55.51
N LEU A 184 -16.02 86.07 56.55
CA LEU A 184 -16.22 86.48 57.94
C LEU A 184 -15.16 87.51 58.38
N SER A 185 -13.88 87.31 58.05
CA SER A 185 -12.82 88.28 58.32
C SER A 185 -13.05 89.62 57.61
N ARG A 186 -13.64 89.59 56.41
CA ARG A 186 -14.01 90.82 55.69
C ARG A 186 -15.19 91.54 56.35
N LEU A 187 -16.26 90.82 56.70
CA LEU A 187 -17.40 91.41 57.40
C LEU A 187 -16.99 92.03 58.76
N ALA A 188 -16.06 91.39 59.48
CA ALA A 188 -15.51 91.93 60.72
C ALA A 188 -14.63 93.18 60.52
N PHE A 189 -13.97 93.30 59.36
CA PHE A 189 -13.22 94.50 58.98
C PHE A 189 -14.17 95.63 58.55
N ASP A 190 -15.14 95.34 57.68
CA ASP A 190 -16.15 96.30 57.23
C ASP A 190 -16.95 96.85 58.45
N GLN A 191 -17.29 96.00 59.43
CA GLN A 191 -17.93 96.40 60.70
C GLN A 191 -17.03 97.28 61.61
N TYR A 192 -15.70 97.20 61.47
CA TYR A 192 -14.77 98.01 62.26
C TYR A 192 -14.54 99.40 61.65
N GLU A 193 -14.68 99.55 60.33
CA GLU A 193 -14.55 100.85 59.64
C GLU A 193 -15.85 101.70 59.67
N ASP A 194 -17.00 101.10 59.97
CA ASP A 194 -18.31 101.78 59.93
C ASP A 194 -18.57 102.59 61.23
N GLU A 195 -18.25 103.89 61.21
CA GLU A 195 -18.28 104.78 62.39
C GLU A 195 -19.65 104.90 63.09
N GLU A 196 -20.76 104.63 62.39
CA GLU A 196 -22.12 104.73 62.96
C GLU A 196 -22.63 103.41 63.60
N GLY A 197 -21.87 102.32 63.53
CA GLY A 197 -22.25 101.00 64.06
C GLY A 197 -21.90 100.71 65.53
N GLY A 198 -21.45 101.72 66.28
CA GLY A 198 -20.69 101.57 67.53
C GLY A 198 -21.43 101.66 68.87
N THR A 199 -22.50 100.90 69.11
CA THR A 199 -22.98 100.49 70.47
C THR A 199 -23.69 99.14 70.47
#